data_AF-A0A1X7LDT4-F1
#
_entry.id   AF-A0A1X7LDT4-F1
#
_cell.length_a   1.000
_cell.length_b   1.000
_cell.length_c   1.000
_cell.angle_alpha   90.00
_cell.angle_beta   90.00
_cell.angle_gamma   90.00
#
_symmetry.space_group_name_H-M   'P 1'
#
loop_
_entity.id
_entity.type
_entity.pdbx_description
1 polymer ?
#
loop_
_entity_poly.entity_id
_entity_poly.type
_entity_poly.pdbx_seq_one_letter_code
_entity_poly.pdbx_strand_id
1 'polypeptide(L)'
;MTMTLIVAKPVAENIEAELQELQHVLTTLTARPAQVAYSTFVETVVNPKESIQLTTIQQLKHPFSPFRLKQELQEEDILIVYSDRNGLTVIAGSEATLAQACTKLGMLLREKSTASHDNRPHLEELYWTGSLLLNGQPIVA
;
A
#
# COMPACT_ATOMS: atom_id res chain seq x y z
N MET A 1 -11.31 -10.56 7.82
CA MET A 1 -11.28 -11.78 7.03
C MET A 1 -9.82 -12.06 6.65
N THR A 2 -9.44 -12.23 5.39
CA THR A 2 -8.04 -12.50 4.99
C THR A 2 -7.48 -11.29 4.25
N MET A 3 -6.34 -10.76 4.70
CA MET A 3 -5.69 -9.61 4.08
C MET A 3 -5.06 -9.96 2.74
N THR A 4 -5.16 -9.07 1.76
CA THR A 4 -4.58 -9.26 0.42
C THR A 4 -3.66 -8.10 0.03
N LEU A 5 -2.40 -8.40 -0.25
CA LEU A 5 -1.46 -7.52 -0.96
C LEU A 5 -1.67 -7.71 -2.46
N ILE A 6 -2.00 -6.64 -3.18
CA ILE A 6 -2.18 -6.65 -4.64
C ILE A 6 -1.04 -5.85 -5.25
N VAL A 7 -0.16 -6.52 -5.98
CA VAL A 7 1.06 -5.93 -6.51
C VAL A 7 0.97 -5.84 -8.02
N ALA A 8 1.08 -4.63 -8.55
CA ALA A 8 1.17 -4.43 -9.99
C ALA A 8 2.54 -4.91 -10.52
N LYS A 9 2.52 -5.68 -11.61
CA LYS A 9 3.71 -6.21 -12.30
C LYS A 9 4.06 -5.40 -13.55
N PRO A 10 5.33 -5.43 -14.00
CA PRO A 10 6.48 -6.09 -13.36
C PRO A 10 6.93 -5.37 -12.09
N VAL A 11 7.62 -6.10 -11.21
CA VAL A 11 8.22 -5.58 -9.97
C VAL A 11 9.66 -6.08 -9.92
N ALA A 12 10.61 -5.22 -9.57
CA ALA A 12 12.00 -5.61 -9.38
C ALA A 12 12.20 -6.61 -8.22
N GLU A 13 13.27 -7.41 -8.29
CA GLU A 13 13.62 -8.42 -7.27
C GLU A 13 13.80 -7.80 -5.87
N ASN A 14 14.35 -6.58 -5.81
CA ASN A 14 14.51 -5.81 -4.57
C ASN A 14 13.20 -5.21 -4.03
N ILE A 15 12.05 -5.59 -4.58
CA ILE A 15 10.74 -5.31 -3.99
C ILE A 15 10.15 -6.61 -3.45
N GLU A 16 10.52 -7.78 -3.99
CA GLU A 16 10.00 -9.07 -3.54
C GLU A 16 10.34 -9.36 -2.07
N ALA A 17 11.55 -9.01 -1.62
CA ALA A 17 11.95 -9.18 -0.22
C ALA A 17 11.11 -8.30 0.73
N GLU A 18 10.87 -7.06 0.35
CA GLU A 18 10.09 -6.07 1.09
C GLU A 18 8.60 -6.44 1.11
N LEU A 19 8.10 -7.02 0.01
CA LEU A 19 6.75 -7.58 -0.07
C LEU A 19 6.59 -8.79 0.85
N GLN A 20 7.57 -9.69 0.89
CA GLN A 20 7.55 -10.84 1.80
C GLN A 20 7.57 -10.39 3.26
N GLU A 21 8.39 -9.41 3.60
CA GLU A 21 8.41 -8.84 4.95
C GLU A 21 7.07 -8.17 5.30
N LEU A 22 6.50 -7.38 4.38
CA LEU A 22 5.19 -6.76 4.58
C LEU A 22 4.08 -7.82 4.73
N GLN A 23 4.12 -8.89 3.94
CA GLN A 23 3.21 -10.03 4.06
C GLN A 23 3.34 -10.71 5.43
N HIS A 24 4.58 -10.88 5.92
CA HIS A 24 4.85 -11.44 7.22
C HIS A 24 4.32 -10.56 8.35
N VAL A 25 4.51 -9.24 8.26
CA VAL A 25 3.93 -8.26 9.18
C VAL A 25 2.42 -8.41 9.23
N LEU A 26 1.74 -8.35 8.08
CA LEU A 26 0.28 -8.46 8.02
C LEU A 26 -0.22 -9.79 8.57
N THR A 27 0.49 -10.88 8.29
CA THR A 27 0.15 -12.21 8.81
C THR A 27 0.24 -12.25 10.33
N THR A 28 1.30 -11.68 10.88
CA THR A 28 1.54 -11.60 12.33
C THR A 28 0.46 -10.75 13.01
N LEU A 29 0.17 -9.57 12.46
CA LEU A 29 -0.79 -8.63 13.05
C LEU A 29 -2.23 -9.12 12.97
N THR A 30 -2.59 -9.87 11.92
CA THR A 30 -3.96 -10.38 11.75
C THR A 30 -4.17 -11.80 12.26
N ALA A 31 -3.09 -12.49 12.68
CA ALA A 31 -3.07 -13.92 13.01
C ALA A 31 -3.67 -14.80 11.90
N ARG A 32 -3.59 -14.35 10.64
CA ARG A 32 -4.14 -15.01 9.46
C ARG A 32 -3.19 -14.84 8.29
N PRO A 33 -2.97 -15.87 7.45
CA PRO A 33 -2.08 -15.75 6.30
C PRO A 33 -2.49 -14.60 5.37
N ALA A 34 -1.66 -13.58 5.21
CA ALA A 34 -1.87 -12.56 4.19
C ALA A 34 -1.58 -13.16 2.81
N GLN A 35 -2.42 -12.89 1.83
CA GLN A 35 -2.25 -13.34 0.45
C GLN A 35 -1.52 -12.28 -0.37
N VAL A 36 -0.68 -12.71 -1.31
CA VAL A 36 -0.09 -11.83 -2.32
C VAL A 36 -0.68 -12.22 -3.67
N ALA A 37 -1.35 -11.27 -4.30
CA ALA A 37 -1.87 -11.37 -5.65
C ALA A 37 -1.08 -10.43 -6.55
N TYR A 38 -0.75 -10.89 -7.75
CA TYR A 38 -0.09 -10.08 -8.76
C TYR A 38 -1.09 -9.73 -9.86
N SER A 39 -1.14 -8.47 -10.25
CA SER A 39 -1.95 -7.99 -11.37
C SER A 39 -1.11 -7.14 -12.31
N THR A 40 -1.59 -6.91 -13.53
CA THR A 40 -0.91 -6.03 -14.49
C THR A 40 -1.12 -4.56 -14.16
N PHE A 41 -2.20 -4.22 -13.47
CA PHE A 41 -2.52 -2.85 -13.04
C PHE A 41 -3.39 -2.89 -11.78
N VAL A 42 -3.63 -1.72 -11.19
CA VAL A 42 -4.54 -1.57 -10.05
C VAL A 42 -5.97 -1.88 -10.47
N GLU A 43 -6.66 -2.77 -9.75
CA GLU A 43 -8.02 -3.22 -10.05
C GLU A 43 -9.00 -2.98 -8.89
N THR A 44 -10.30 -3.14 -9.14
CA THR A 44 -11.31 -3.12 -8.08
C THR A 44 -11.23 -4.41 -7.26
N VAL A 45 -11.24 -4.30 -5.93
CA VAL A 45 -11.00 -5.45 -5.04
C VAL A 45 -12.30 -5.96 -4.44
N VAL A 46 -12.40 -7.27 -4.29
CA VAL A 46 -13.43 -7.93 -3.48
C VAL A 46 -12.98 -7.83 -2.01
N ASN A 47 -13.67 -7.02 -1.20
CA ASN A 47 -13.28 -6.62 0.18
C ASN A 47 -12.13 -5.60 0.26
N PRO A 48 -12.35 -4.39 -0.29
CA PRO A 48 -11.32 -3.36 -0.37
C PRO A 48 -10.73 -2.95 1.00
N LYS A 49 -11.53 -2.91 2.08
CA LYS A 49 -11.02 -2.58 3.42
C LYS A 49 -9.93 -3.54 3.92
N GLU A 50 -9.78 -4.71 3.31
CA GLU A 50 -8.78 -5.73 3.65
C GLU A 50 -7.69 -5.87 2.58
N SER A 51 -7.54 -4.89 1.70
CA SER A 51 -6.53 -4.90 0.65
C SER A 51 -5.55 -3.74 0.71
N ILE A 52 -4.31 -4.04 0.34
CA ILE A 52 -3.26 -3.05 0.10
C ILE A 52 -2.78 -3.24 -1.33
N GLN A 53 -2.98 -2.21 -2.15
CA GLN A 53 -2.56 -2.16 -3.54
C GLN A 53 -1.22 -1.43 -3.64
N LEU A 54 -0.25 -2.02 -4.33
CA LEU A 54 1.11 -1.51 -4.47
C LEU A 54 1.41 -1.34 -5.96
N THR A 55 1.73 -0.13 -6.38
CA THR A 55 2.01 0.19 -7.79
C THR A 55 3.00 1.34 -7.95
N THR A 56 3.56 1.48 -9.15
CA THR A 56 4.39 2.61 -9.57
C THR A 56 3.66 3.49 -10.58
N ILE A 57 4.13 4.73 -10.76
CA ILE A 57 3.60 5.62 -11.81
C ILE A 57 3.70 5.02 -13.20
N GLN A 58 4.75 4.23 -13.47
CA GLN A 58 4.98 3.63 -14.78
C GLN A 58 3.88 2.62 -15.10
N GLN A 59 3.45 1.85 -14.10
CA GLN A 59 2.36 0.88 -14.23
C GLN A 59 1.01 1.61 -14.39
N LEU A 60 0.80 2.75 -13.71
CA LEU A 60 -0.39 3.57 -13.92
C LEU A 60 -0.46 4.21 -15.31
N LYS A 61 0.68 4.49 -15.93
CA LYS A 61 0.78 5.00 -17.30
C LYS A 61 0.41 3.95 -18.36
N HIS A 62 0.22 2.69 -17.98
CA HIS A 62 -0.21 1.63 -18.91
C HIS A 62 -1.56 1.97 -19.57
N PRO A 63 -1.73 1.78 -20.90
CA PRO A 63 -2.94 2.18 -21.62
C PRO A 63 -4.23 1.64 -21.03
N PHE A 64 -4.19 0.40 -20.54
CA PHE A 64 -5.35 -0.29 -19.96
C PHE A 64 -5.50 -0.11 -18.44
N SER A 65 -4.62 0.63 -17.78
CA SER A 65 -4.81 0.91 -16.35
C SER A 65 -6.12 1.70 -16.17
N PRO A 66 -7.01 1.30 -15.24
CA PRO A 66 -8.25 2.01 -14.97
C PRO A 66 -8.03 3.28 -14.12
N PHE A 67 -6.81 3.47 -13.60
CA PHE A 67 -6.45 4.59 -12.73
C PHE A 67 -5.51 5.58 -13.45
N ARG A 68 -5.82 6.87 -13.30
CA ARG A 68 -4.95 7.98 -13.73
C ARG A 68 -4.87 9.00 -12.62
N LEU A 69 -3.65 9.43 -12.31
CA LEU A 69 -3.42 10.54 -11.42
C LEU A 69 -3.67 11.85 -12.15
N LYS A 70 -4.26 12.83 -11.45
CA LYS A 70 -4.44 14.18 -11.97
C LYS A 70 -3.14 14.99 -11.95
N GLN A 71 -2.21 14.63 -11.07
CA GLN A 71 -0.90 15.24 -10.90
C GLN A 71 0.18 14.18 -11.12
N GLU A 72 1.27 14.55 -11.79
CA GLU A 72 2.44 13.69 -11.89
C GLU A 72 3.19 13.63 -10.56
N LEU A 73 3.52 12.42 -10.14
CA LEU A 73 4.45 12.14 -9.04
C LEU A 73 5.87 12.10 -9.61
N GLN A 74 6.81 12.72 -8.90
CA GLN A 74 8.25 12.59 -9.17
C GLN A 74 8.75 11.21 -8.74
N GLU A 75 9.95 10.81 -9.17
CA GLU A 75 10.49 9.47 -8.89
C GLU A 75 10.66 9.19 -7.38
N GLU A 76 10.94 10.23 -6.62
CA GLU A 76 11.10 10.24 -5.16
C GLU A 76 9.77 10.25 -4.37
N ASP A 77 8.65 10.52 -5.04
CA ASP A 77 7.37 10.69 -4.37
C ASP A 77 6.70 9.35 -4.04
N ILE A 78 5.97 9.33 -2.92
CA ILE A 78 5.09 8.22 -2.52
C ILE A 78 3.73 8.82 -2.16
N LEU A 79 2.68 8.33 -2.82
CA LEU A 79 1.30 8.65 -2.51
C LEU A 79 0.64 7.44 -1.83
N ILE A 80 0.11 7.65 -0.64
CA ILE A 80 -0.66 6.63 0.11
C ILE A 80 -2.08 7.16 0.28
N VAL A 81 -3.06 6.42 -0.21
CA VAL A 81 -4.47 6.80 -0.17
C VAL A 81 -5.28 5.65 0.39
N TYR A 82 -6.17 5.95 1.33
CA TYR A 82 -7.18 5.01 1.78
C TYR A 82 -8.54 5.35 1.15
N SER A 83 -9.28 4.35 0.71
CA SER A 83 -10.69 4.49 0.33
C SER A 83 -11.48 3.23 0.65
N ASP A 84 -12.76 3.39 0.98
CA ASP A 84 -13.67 2.26 1.17
C ASP A 84 -13.84 1.39 -0.09
N ARG A 85 -13.50 1.92 -1.27
CA ARG A 85 -13.67 1.23 -2.55
C ARG A 85 -12.47 0.39 -2.96
N ASN A 86 -11.26 0.81 -2.59
CA ASN A 86 -10.01 0.15 -3.04
C ASN A 86 -9.08 -0.26 -1.90
N GLY A 87 -9.42 0.06 -0.66
CA GLY A 87 -8.54 -0.16 0.48
C GLY A 87 -7.42 0.85 0.53
N LEU A 88 -6.26 0.39 0.98
CA LEU A 88 -5.04 1.18 0.89
C LEU A 88 -4.44 1.04 -0.51
N THR A 89 -4.13 2.16 -1.14
CA THR A 89 -3.37 2.21 -2.38
C THR A 89 -2.08 2.99 -2.14
N VAL A 90 -0.95 2.37 -2.46
CA VAL A 90 0.38 2.96 -2.44
C VAL A 90 0.86 3.10 -3.88
N ILE A 91 1.13 4.33 -4.28
CA ILE A 91 1.63 4.68 -5.61
C ILE A 91 2.99 5.35 -5.43
N ALA A 92 4.03 4.70 -5.94
CA ALA A 92 5.39 5.20 -5.87
C ALA A 92 5.85 5.79 -7.21
N GLY A 93 6.67 6.83 -7.16
CA GLY A 93 7.33 7.42 -8.33
C GLY A 93 8.25 6.46 -9.08
N SER A 94 8.84 5.49 -8.38
CA SER A 94 9.77 4.51 -8.92
C SER A 94 9.69 3.19 -8.16
N GLU A 95 10.37 2.16 -8.67
CA GLU A 95 10.52 0.88 -7.96
C GLU A 95 11.31 1.03 -6.65
N ALA A 96 12.36 1.86 -6.65
CA ALA A 96 13.14 2.13 -5.45
C ALA A 96 12.29 2.78 -4.36
N THR A 97 11.43 3.75 -4.72
CA THR A 97 10.52 4.35 -3.75
C THR A 97 9.38 3.44 -3.35
N LEU A 98 8.97 2.49 -4.19
CA LEU A 98 8.00 1.46 -3.83
C LEU A 98 8.55 0.50 -2.76
N ALA A 99 9.81 0.06 -2.88
CA ALA A 99 10.49 -0.73 -1.86
C ALA A 99 10.55 0.03 -0.53
N GLN A 100 10.95 1.30 -0.55
CA GLN A 100 10.95 2.16 0.63
C GLN A 100 9.55 2.32 1.24
N ALA A 101 8.51 2.44 0.41
CA ALA A 101 7.13 2.53 0.85
C ALA A 101 6.68 1.25 1.58
N CYS A 102 7.02 0.07 1.06
CA CYS A 102 6.71 -1.21 1.69
C CYS A 102 7.37 -1.33 3.08
N THR A 103 8.64 -0.96 3.18
CA THR A 103 9.37 -0.94 4.46
C THR A 103 8.74 0.03 5.47
N LYS A 104 8.46 1.27 5.04
CA LYS A 104 7.77 2.28 5.88
C LYS A 104 6.40 1.80 6.34
N LEU A 105 5.64 1.17 5.44
CA LEU A 105 4.33 0.64 5.75
C LEU A 105 4.41 -0.47 6.80
N GLY A 106 5.36 -1.40 6.66
CA GLY A 106 5.62 -2.44 7.65
C GLY A 106 5.95 -1.88 9.04
N MET A 107 6.77 -0.83 9.11
CA MET A 107 7.09 -0.15 10.39
C MET A 107 5.86 0.49 11.02
N LEU A 108 5.09 1.28 10.26
CA LEU A 108 3.88 1.96 10.76
C LEU A 108 2.83 0.96 11.27
N LEU A 109 2.65 -0.14 10.56
CA LEU A 109 1.75 -1.23 10.95
C LEU A 109 2.17 -1.84 12.30
N ARG A 110 3.48 -2.06 12.51
CA ARG A 110 4.02 -2.57 13.78
C ARG A 110 3.83 -1.56 14.91
N GLU A 111 4.17 -0.29 14.71
CA GLU A 111 4.05 0.77 15.73
C GLU A 111 2.62 0.98 16.23
N LYS A 112 1.63 0.89 15.33
CA LYS A 112 0.23 1.03 15.73
C LYS A 112 -0.32 -0.19 16.44
N SER A 113 0.19 -1.39 16.14
CA SER A 113 -0.24 -2.61 16.80
C SER A 113 0.19 -2.71 18.27
N THR A 114 1.30 -2.05 18.64
CA THR A 114 1.77 -2.03 20.03
C THR A 114 1.00 -1.06 20.91
N ALA A 115 0.16 -0.20 20.33
CA ALA A 115 -0.60 0.82 21.05
C ALA A 115 -1.93 0.32 21.65
N SER A 116 -2.39 -0.90 21.33
CA SER A 116 -3.55 -1.52 22.00
C SER A 116 -3.59 -3.04 21.76
N HIS A 117 -3.44 -3.83 22.83
CA HIS A 117 -3.49 -5.30 22.73
C HIS A 117 -4.88 -5.87 22.45
N ASP A 118 -5.96 -5.09 22.63
CA ASP A 118 -7.35 -5.55 22.43
C ASP A 118 -7.99 -5.09 21.11
N ASN A 119 -7.41 -4.10 20.43
CA ASN A 119 -7.90 -3.66 19.12
C ASN A 119 -7.02 -4.23 18.02
N ARG A 120 -7.49 -5.32 17.39
CA ARG A 120 -6.97 -5.74 16.09
C ARG A 120 -7.13 -4.57 15.14
N PRO A 121 -6.04 -4.00 14.62
CA PRO A 121 -6.16 -2.72 13.95
C PRO A 121 -6.87 -2.91 12.60
N HIS A 122 -8.01 -2.23 12.43
CA HIS A 122 -8.59 -2.06 11.10
C HIS A 122 -7.63 -1.18 10.28
N LEU A 123 -7.35 -1.54 9.01
CA LEU A 123 -6.47 -0.73 8.15
C LEU A 123 -6.89 0.75 8.14
N GLU A 124 -8.19 1.00 8.15
CA GLU A 124 -8.78 2.32 8.30
C GLU A 124 -8.20 3.09 9.51
N GLU A 125 -8.15 2.45 10.69
CA GLU A 125 -7.61 3.04 11.93
C GLU A 125 -6.07 3.14 11.94
N LEU A 126 -5.37 2.26 11.20
CA LEU A 126 -3.91 2.30 11.03
C LEU A 126 -3.46 3.49 10.20
N TYR A 127 -4.29 3.90 9.23
CA TYR A 127 -3.96 4.95 8.26
C TYR A 127 -4.65 6.29 8.55
N TRP A 128 -5.61 6.35 9.48
CA TRP A 128 -6.29 7.60 9.86
C TRP A 128 -5.42 8.59 10.65
N THR A 129 -4.17 8.25 10.99
CA THR A 129 -3.21 9.24 11.50
C THR A 129 -2.10 9.49 10.50
N GLY A 130 -2.38 10.28 9.47
CA GLY A 130 -1.32 10.71 8.57
C GLY A 130 -1.84 11.34 7.30
N SER A 131 -2.19 12.62 7.38
CA SER A 131 -1.85 13.51 6.27
C SER A 131 -0.33 13.39 6.07
N LEU A 132 0.11 12.50 5.19
CA LEU A 132 1.51 12.43 4.79
C LEU A 132 1.78 13.73 4.04
N LEU A 133 2.50 14.62 4.71
CA LEU A 133 2.83 15.93 4.19
C LEU A 133 3.88 15.76 3.09
N LEU A 134 3.56 16.13 1.85
CA LEU A 134 4.59 16.40 0.84
C LEU A 134 5.08 17.83 1.11
N ASN A 135 6.35 18.02 1.45
CA ASN A 135 6.93 19.34 1.75
C ASN A 135 6.16 20.16 2.81
N GLY A 136 5.57 19.50 3.82
CA GLY A 136 4.79 20.19 4.85
C GLY A 136 3.35 20.52 4.46
N GLN A 137 2.84 20.03 3.32
CA GLN A 137 1.44 20.22 2.92
C GLN A 137 0.64 18.91 2.90
N PRO A 138 -0.57 18.89 3.49
CA PRO A 138 -1.43 17.72 3.49
C PRO A 138 -1.88 17.42 2.06
N ILE A 139 -1.61 16.21 1.58
CA ILE A 139 -2.22 15.70 0.36
C ILE A 139 -3.67 15.38 0.70
N VAL A 140 -4.55 16.36 0.49
CA VAL A 140 -6.00 16.18 0.58
C VAL A 140 -6.44 15.47 -0.70
N ALA A 141 -7.03 14.29 -0.56
CA ALA A 141 -7.86 13.68 -1.59
C ALA A 141 -9.27 14.31 -1.56
#